data_AF-A0A951DMW0-F1
#
_entry.id   AF-A0A951DMW0-F1
#
_cell.length_a   1.000
_cell.length_b   1.000
_cell.length_c   1.000
_cell.angle_alpha   90.00
_cell.angle_beta   90.00
_cell.angle_gamma   90.00
#
_symmetry.space_group_name_H-M   'P 1'
#
loop_
_entity.id
_entity.type
_entity.pdbx_description
1 polymer ?
#
loop_
_entity_poly.entity_id
_entity_poly.type
_entity_poly.pdbx_seq_one_letter_code
_entity_poly.pdbx_strand_id
1 'polypeptide(L)'
;MFELLVAGTGVQHQYVARVPAAEGRQEIASPFEWRSDSVALAMDLAALERAAATRAPPEGDAHVRIGRQLFAAVLGATVGEHWEQERRRAGRRALRLVLRIDPGSARELLNLPWEYLHDGQDFFALNRQTPLYRMPWGIESEELPALGAPLRLLVVIAAPTGLGRNMVLNSAREEDLILAATAGARRLGQVEVIFAANGSMEGVKVALRDHDPHILHFTGHGIFDRESDTGRLLMEAVDGSPNEIPNQEFVRLLLEHGSKSLRLVFLSACQSAVVPRQDGYADLGRRLLSAGIPAAVAMQSSMLDRSAM
;
A
#
# COMPACT_ATOMS: atom_id res chain seq x y z
N MET A 1 -4.79 12.49 16.02
CA MET A 1 -4.10 11.38 15.33
C MET A 1 -3.33 10.64 16.40
N PHE A 2 -3.21 9.33 16.30
CA PHE A 2 -2.41 8.50 17.19
C PHE A 2 -1.27 7.91 16.37
N GLU A 3 -0.06 8.40 16.58
CA GLU A 3 1.12 7.96 15.84
C GLU A 3 1.82 6.86 16.63
N LEU A 4 2.07 5.74 15.95
CA LEU A 4 2.66 4.54 16.53
C LEU A 4 3.93 4.20 15.75
N LEU A 5 5.07 4.36 16.42
CA LEU A 5 6.39 4.07 15.89
C LEU A 5 6.82 2.68 16.37
N VAL A 6 7.23 1.81 15.46
CA VAL A 6 7.74 0.47 15.78
C VAL A 6 9.18 0.37 15.31
N ALA A 7 10.08 -0.01 16.21
CA ALA A 7 11.50 -0.21 15.92
C ALA A 7 12.05 -1.43 16.67
N GLY A 8 13.12 -2.03 16.16
CA GLY A 8 13.85 -3.09 16.86
C GLY A 8 14.61 -2.55 18.06
N THR A 9 14.82 -3.39 19.08
CA THR A 9 15.62 -3.03 20.26
C THR A 9 17.12 -3.33 20.08
N GLY A 10 17.50 -3.95 18.96
CA GLY A 10 18.83 -4.52 18.73
C GLY A 10 18.98 -5.97 19.22
N VAL A 11 17.97 -6.51 19.92
CA VAL A 11 17.87 -7.93 20.27
C VAL A 11 16.96 -8.64 19.29
N GLN A 12 17.36 -9.82 18.84
CA GLN A 12 16.58 -10.61 17.88
C GLN A 12 15.16 -10.86 18.38
N HIS A 13 14.17 -10.66 17.51
CA HIS A 13 12.74 -10.82 17.79
C HIS A 13 12.17 -9.84 18.83
N GLN A 14 12.95 -8.84 19.27
CA GLN A 14 12.48 -7.84 20.23
C GLN A 14 12.35 -6.48 19.57
N TYR A 15 11.19 -5.88 19.78
CA TYR A 15 10.83 -4.58 19.23
C TYR A 15 10.21 -3.73 20.32
N VAL A 16 10.00 -2.47 20.00
CA VAL A 16 9.34 -1.51 20.87
C VAL A 16 8.32 -0.73 20.05
N ALA A 17 7.09 -0.69 20.55
CA ALA A 17 6.05 0.20 20.07
C ALA A 17 6.11 1.48 20.90
N ARG A 18 6.19 2.64 20.24
CA ARG A 18 6.34 3.95 20.86
C ARG A 18 5.27 4.91 20.35
N VAL A 19 4.72 5.70 21.25
CA VAL A 19 3.91 6.86 20.94
C VAL A 19 4.74 8.09 21.28
N PRO A 20 5.13 8.91 20.29
CA PRO A 20 5.97 10.07 20.53
C PRO A 20 5.27 11.05 21.46
N ALA A 21 6.05 11.71 22.29
CA ALA A 21 5.55 12.76 23.17
C ALA A 21 4.96 13.92 22.34
N ALA A 22 3.70 14.28 22.62
CA ALA A 22 3.23 15.62 22.30
C ALA A 22 3.93 16.63 23.24
N GLU A 23 4.04 17.91 22.84
CA GLU A 23 4.68 18.95 23.63
C GLU A 23 4.29 18.88 25.13
N GLY A 24 5.30 18.73 25.99
CA GLY A 24 5.12 18.65 27.44
C GLY A 24 4.65 17.30 28.02
N ARG A 25 4.58 16.23 27.22
CA ARG A 25 4.26 14.86 27.70
C ARG A 25 5.48 13.94 27.64
N GLN A 26 5.40 12.82 28.34
CA GLN A 26 6.40 11.76 28.27
C GLN A 26 6.09 10.82 27.10
N GLU A 27 7.14 10.32 26.45
CA GLU A 27 7.02 9.24 25.47
C GLU A 27 6.45 7.99 26.15
N ILE A 28 5.52 7.31 25.47
CA ILE A 28 4.95 6.06 25.94
C ILE A 28 5.51 4.94 25.07
N ALA A 29 6.12 3.95 25.71
CA ALA A 29 6.74 2.83 25.02
C ALA A 29 6.34 1.50 25.69
N SER A 30 6.16 0.47 24.87
CA SER A 30 6.01 -0.91 25.31
C SER A 30 6.91 -1.82 24.47
N PRO A 31 7.82 -2.60 25.08
CA PRO A 31 8.51 -3.65 24.35
C PRO A 31 7.54 -4.78 24.01
N PHE A 32 7.82 -5.49 22.93
CA PHE A 32 7.12 -6.72 22.56
C PHE A 32 8.05 -7.67 21.83
N GLU A 33 7.69 -8.95 21.87
CA GLU A 33 8.37 -10.00 21.11
C GLU A 33 7.54 -10.37 19.88
N TRP A 34 8.21 -10.52 18.74
CA TRP A 34 7.58 -11.03 17.53
C TRP A 34 8.49 -12.01 16.80
N ARG A 35 7.95 -13.19 16.52
CA ARG A 35 8.68 -14.29 15.87
C ARG A 35 8.16 -14.55 14.47
N SER A 36 8.74 -13.87 13.49
CA SER A 36 8.46 -14.08 12.07
C SER A 36 8.89 -15.46 11.56
N ASP A 37 9.66 -16.21 12.34
CA ASP A 37 10.06 -17.59 12.09
C ASP A 37 9.11 -18.64 12.72
N SER A 38 8.00 -18.21 13.33
CA SER A 38 6.99 -19.10 13.89
C SER A 38 6.27 -19.91 12.80
N VAL A 39 6.25 -21.24 12.96
CA VAL A 39 5.51 -22.15 12.08
C VAL A 39 4.01 -21.84 12.10
N ALA A 40 3.45 -21.53 13.28
CA ALA A 40 2.03 -21.21 13.41
C ALA A 40 1.67 -19.92 12.66
N LEU A 41 2.51 -18.89 12.76
CA LEU A 41 2.33 -17.64 12.02
C LEU A 41 2.42 -17.89 10.51
N ALA A 42 3.41 -18.66 10.07
CA ALA A 42 3.55 -19.03 8.65
C ALA A 42 2.30 -19.77 8.12
N MET A 43 1.74 -20.70 8.90
CA MET A 43 0.51 -21.40 8.50
C MET A 43 -0.69 -20.45 8.37
N ASP A 44 -0.86 -19.53 9.31
CA ASP A 44 -1.95 -18.55 9.29
C ASP A 44 -1.80 -17.58 8.11
N LEU A 45 -0.60 -17.06 7.85
CA LEU A 45 -0.33 -16.19 6.69
C LEU A 45 -0.57 -16.92 5.36
N ALA A 46 -0.14 -18.18 5.26
CA ALA A 46 -0.40 -19.02 4.10
C ALA A 46 -1.91 -19.22 3.83
N ALA A 47 -2.71 -19.33 4.89
CA ALA A 47 -4.17 -19.45 4.77
C ALA A 47 -4.79 -18.16 4.21
N LEU A 48 -4.32 -17.00 4.68
CA LEU A 48 -4.78 -15.70 4.18
C LEU A 48 -4.41 -15.49 2.70
N GLU A 49 -3.20 -15.89 2.29
CA GLU A 49 -2.79 -15.81 0.88
C GLU A 49 -3.65 -16.68 -0.04
N ARG A 50 -3.93 -17.93 0.37
CA ARG A 50 -4.80 -18.82 -0.40
C ARG A 50 -6.21 -18.26 -0.54
N ALA A 51 -6.72 -17.64 0.52
CA ALA A 51 -8.03 -16.99 0.50
C ALA A 51 -8.04 -15.78 -0.45
N ALA A 52 -7.01 -14.93 -0.38
CA ALA A 52 -6.84 -13.79 -1.27
C ALA A 52 -6.75 -14.21 -2.75
N ALA A 53 -6.00 -15.28 -3.05
CA ALA A 53 -5.85 -15.81 -4.40
C ALA A 53 -7.17 -16.37 -4.96
N THR A 54 -8.01 -16.98 -4.12
CA THR A 54 -9.30 -17.55 -4.53
C THR A 54 -10.46 -16.56 -4.45
N ARG A 55 -10.22 -15.34 -3.94
CA ARG A 55 -11.25 -14.32 -3.63
C ARG A 55 -12.36 -14.85 -2.73
N ALA A 56 -12.03 -15.84 -1.90
CA ALA A 56 -12.91 -16.40 -0.90
C ALA A 56 -12.55 -15.81 0.47
N PRO A 57 -13.51 -15.72 1.41
CA PRO A 57 -13.16 -15.45 2.79
C PRO A 57 -12.20 -16.52 3.30
N PRO A 58 -11.21 -16.17 4.15
CA PRO A 58 -10.30 -17.14 4.74
C PRO A 58 -11.06 -18.18 5.55
N GLU A 59 -10.73 -19.46 5.35
CA GLU A 59 -11.29 -20.55 6.13
C GLU A 59 -10.82 -20.44 7.60
N GLY A 60 -11.76 -20.59 8.53
CA GLY A 60 -11.50 -20.46 9.96
C GLY A 60 -11.19 -19.02 10.40
N ASP A 61 -10.44 -18.90 11.49
CA ASP A 61 -10.20 -17.65 12.23
C ASP A 61 -8.76 -17.15 12.11
N ALA A 62 -8.00 -17.57 11.07
CA ALA A 62 -6.60 -17.15 10.86
C ALA A 62 -6.44 -15.61 10.82
N HIS A 63 -7.35 -14.93 10.13
CA HIS A 63 -7.41 -13.46 10.04
C HIS A 63 -7.62 -12.81 11.41
N VAL A 64 -8.47 -13.38 12.26
CA VAL A 64 -8.72 -12.90 13.62
C VAL A 64 -7.52 -13.20 14.53
N ARG A 65 -6.91 -14.39 14.43
CA ARG A 65 -5.73 -14.76 15.22
C ARG A 65 -4.55 -13.86 14.94
N ILE A 66 -4.20 -13.69 13.67
CA ILE A 66 -3.13 -12.77 13.24
C ILE A 66 -3.46 -11.36 13.73
N GLY A 67 -4.70 -10.91 13.49
CA GLY A 67 -5.15 -9.59 13.92
C GLY A 67 -4.98 -9.30 15.40
N ARG A 68 -5.32 -10.28 16.25
CA ARG A 68 -5.18 -10.18 17.70
C ARG A 68 -3.73 -10.27 18.16
N GLN A 69 -2.89 -11.06 17.48
CA GLN A 69 -1.45 -11.09 17.74
C GLN A 69 -0.80 -9.75 17.41
N LEU A 70 -1.11 -9.17 16.25
CA LEU A 70 -0.63 -7.84 15.86
C LEU A 70 -1.09 -6.77 16.85
N PHE A 71 -2.36 -6.80 17.26
CA PHE A 71 -2.90 -5.88 18.25
C PHE A 71 -2.18 -5.99 19.59
N ALA A 72 -2.02 -7.20 20.11
CA ALA A 72 -1.33 -7.42 21.37
C ALA A 72 0.14 -6.99 21.32
N ALA A 73 0.79 -7.12 20.16
CA ALA A 73 2.18 -6.70 19.97
C ALA A 73 2.35 -5.17 20.05
N VAL A 74 1.56 -4.41 19.29
CA VAL A 74 1.82 -2.96 19.13
C VAL A 74 0.87 -2.05 19.92
N LEU A 75 -0.30 -2.55 20.32
CA LEU A 75 -1.29 -1.89 21.16
C LEU A 75 -1.54 -2.68 22.46
N GLY A 76 -0.57 -3.47 22.89
CA GLY A 76 -0.57 -4.10 24.21
C GLY A 76 -0.08 -3.17 25.32
N ALA A 77 -0.27 -3.61 26.57
CA ALA A 77 0.27 -2.99 27.78
C ALA A 77 0.07 -1.44 27.83
N THR A 78 1.12 -0.68 28.12
CA THR A 78 1.08 0.77 28.33
C THR A 78 0.65 1.55 27.09
N VAL A 79 1.03 1.09 25.90
CA VAL A 79 0.60 1.71 24.63
C VAL A 79 -0.90 1.49 24.42
N GLY A 80 -1.40 0.28 24.69
CA GLY A 80 -2.83 -0.04 24.63
C GLY A 80 -3.67 0.77 25.60
N GLU A 81 -3.21 0.94 26.83
CA GLU A 81 -3.86 1.79 27.82
C GLU A 81 -3.95 3.25 27.33
N HIS A 82 -2.89 3.76 26.72
CA HIS A 82 -2.86 5.10 26.15
C HIS A 82 -3.80 5.24 24.95
N TRP A 83 -3.80 4.26 24.04
CA TRP A 83 -4.73 4.18 22.91
C TRP A 83 -6.18 4.28 23.38
N GLU A 84 -6.55 3.51 24.40
CA GLU A 84 -7.92 3.53 24.95
C GLU A 84 -8.28 4.87 25.59
N GLN A 85 -7.32 5.55 26.23
CA GLN A 85 -7.53 6.89 26.76
C GLN A 85 -7.77 7.91 25.64
N GLU A 86 -6.96 7.88 24.58
CA GLU A 86 -7.12 8.78 23.44
C GLU A 86 -8.40 8.49 22.65
N ARG A 87 -8.78 7.22 22.51
CA ARG A 87 -10.05 6.80 21.89
C ARG A 87 -11.25 7.35 22.67
N ARG A 88 -11.24 7.25 24.00
CA ARG A 88 -12.29 7.85 24.86
C ARG A 88 -12.32 9.38 24.73
N ARG A 89 -11.16 10.04 24.67
CA ARG A 89 -11.06 11.51 24.48
C ARG A 89 -11.60 11.95 23.12
N ALA A 90 -11.34 11.19 22.05
CA ALA A 90 -11.86 11.46 20.71
C ALA A 90 -13.39 11.34 20.64
N GLY A 91 -13.99 10.48 21.48
CA GLY A 91 -15.42 10.30 21.59
C GLY A 91 -16.03 9.81 20.27
N ARG A 92 -16.82 10.66 19.61
CA ARG A 92 -17.43 10.34 18.30
C ARG A 92 -16.54 10.70 17.10
N ARG A 93 -15.43 11.41 17.32
CA ARG A 93 -14.49 11.79 16.25
C ARG A 93 -13.61 10.60 15.90
N ALA A 94 -13.25 10.46 14.63
CA ALA A 94 -12.32 9.43 14.21
C ALA A 94 -10.91 9.70 14.77
N LEU A 95 -10.34 8.69 15.44
CA LEU A 95 -8.96 8.65 15.86
C LEU A 95 -8.16 7.85 14.83
N ARG A 96 -7.47 8.56 13.94
CA ARG A 96 -6.58 7.95 12.94
C ARG A 96 -5.39 7.30 13.63
N LEU A 97 -5.19 5.99 13.44
CA LEU A 97 -3.99 5.27 13.83
C LEU A 97 -2.98 5.31 12.68
N VAL A 98 -1.82 5.92 12.92
CA VAL A 98 -0.74 6.00 11.94
C VAL A 98 0.38 5.09 12.39
N LEU A 99 0.61 4.01 11.66
CA LEU A 99 1.67 3.05 11.90
C LEU A 99 2.90 3.41 11.07
N ARG A 100 4.05 3.52 11.74
CA ARG A 100 5.37 3.66 11.12
C ARG A 100 6.28 2.59 11.67
N ILE A 101 6.95 1.89 10.77
CA ILE A 101 7.87 0.81 11.12
C ILE A 101 9.24 1.21 10.61
N ASP A 102 10.25 1.17 11.48
CA ASP A 102 11.63 1.46 11.13
C ASP A 102 12.15 0.37 10.18
N PRO A 103 12.45 0.69 8.91
CA PRO A 103 12.93 -0.31 7.96
C PRO A 103 14.34 -0.81 8.29
N GLY A 104 15.12 -0.08 9.10
CA GLY A 104 16.49 -0.48 9.46
C GLY A 104 16.54 -1.53 10.56
N SER A 105 15.60 -1.49 11.51
CA SER A 105 15.63 -2.34 12.72
C SER A 105 14.41 -3.27 12.88
N ALA A 106 13.33 -3.05 12.13
CA ALA A 106 12.08 -3.80 12.23
C ALA A 106 11.57 -4.27 10.85
N ARG A 107 12.50 -4.60 9.94
CA ARG A 107 12.22 -4.89 8.53
C ARG A 107 11.15 -5.97 8.34
N GLU A 108 11.25 -7.09 9.07
CA GLU A 108 10.31 -8.21 8.99
C GLU A 108 8.87 -7.87 9.36
N LEU A 109 8.64 -6.74 10.04
CA LEU A 109 7.30 -6.30 10.44
C LEU A 109 6.58 -5.52 9.32
N LEU A 110 7.30 -5.06 8.29
CA LEU A 110 6.74 -4.25 7.22
C LEU A 110 5.71 -5.03 6.35
N ASN A 111 5.89 -6.33 6.13
CA ASN A 111 4.99 -7.13 5.30
C ASN A 111 3.85 -7.81 6.07
N LEU A 112 3.78 -7.60 7.38
CA LEU A 112 2.66 -8.12 8.14
C LEU A 112 1.37 -7.43 7.69
N PRO A 113 0.24 -8.16 7.67
CA PRO A 113 -1.00 -7.62 7.15
C PRO A 113 -1.72 -6.83 8.24
N TRP A 114 -1.17 -5.64 8.53
CA TRP A 114 -1.66 -4.72 9.57
C TRP A 114 -3.14 -4.35 9.39
N GLU A 115 -3.69 -4.51 8.20
CA GLU A 115 -5.11 -4.34 7.88
C GLU A 115 -6.01 -5.29 8.69
N TYR A 116 -5.49 -6.44 9.13
CA TYR A 116 -6.21 -7.36 10.01
C TYR A 116 -6.13 -6.99 11.49
N LEU A 117 -5.53 -5.86 11.89
CA LEU A 117 -5.47 -5.43 13.29
C LEU A 117 -6.86 -5.52 13.95
N HIS A 118 -6.95 -6.30 15.03
CA HIS A 118 -8.22 -6.68 15.64
C HIS A 118 -8.17 -6.52 17.17
N ASP A 119 -9.00 -5.64 17.74
CA ASP A 119 -9.00 -5.34 19.20
C ASP A 119 -9.66 -6.41 20.07
N GLY A 120 -10.20 -7.46 19.44
CA GLY A 120 -10.95 -8.52 20.10
C GLY A 120 -12.46 -8.36 19.96
N GLN A 121 -12.93 -7.22 19.44
CA GLN A 121 -14.31 -6.98 19.05
C GLN A 121 -14.48 -6.86 17.54
N ASP A 122 -13.64 -6.05 16.87
CA ASP A 122 -13.74 -5.82 15.43
C ASP A 122 -12.36 -5.47 14.81
N PHE A 123 -12.31 -5.48 13.48
CA PHE A 123 -11.17 -5.03 12.69
C PHE A 123 -11.11 -3.51 12.60
N PHE A 124 -9.93 -2.94 12.80
CA PHE A 124 -9.71 -1.50 12.67
C PHE A 124 -10.06 -0.99 11.26
N ALA A 125 -9.71 -1.76 10.22
CA ALA A 125 -9.95 -1.40 8.83
C ALA A 125 -11.45 -1.28 8.48
N LEU A 126 -12.34 -1.92 9.25
CA LEU A 126 -13.79 -1.86 9.04
C LEU A 126 -14.43 -0.73 9.86
N ASN A 127 -13.71 -0.18 10.84
CA ASN A 127 -14.22 0.84 11.73
C ASN A 127 -13.79 2.25 11.29
N ARG A 128 -14.77 3.03 10.80
CA ARG A 128 -14.57 4.43 10.37
C ARG A 128 -14.09 5.37 11.48
N GLN A 129 -14.22 4.97 12.75
CA GLN A 129 -13.71 5.76 13.88
C GLN A 129 -12.24 5.50 14.16
N THR A 130 -11.66 4.41 13.66
CA THR A 130 -10.27 4.03 13.91
C THR A 130 -9.55 3.65 12.61
N PRO A 131 -9.55 4.54 11.59
CA PRO A 131 -8.88 4.24 10.33
C PRO A 131 -7.38 4.05 10.53
N LEU A 132 -6.84 3.00 9.92
CA LEU A 132 -5.43 2.65 9.93
C LEU A 132 -4.74 3.25 8.70
N TYR A 133 -3.61 3.92 8.94
CA TYR A 133 -2.72 4.46 7.91
C TYR A 133 -1.31 3.91 8.11
N ARG A 134 -0.63 3.61 7.01
CA ARG A 134 0.79 3.28 7.00
C ARG A 134 1.57 4.45 6.42
N MET A 135 2.54 4.97 7.17
CA MET A 135 3.42 6.05 6.71
C MET A 135 4.87 5.58 6.73
N PRO A 136 5.72 6.00 5.78
CA PRO A 136 7.13 5.64 5.80
C PRO A 136 7.82 6.20 7.04
N TRP A 137 8.89 5.55 7.48
CA TRP A 137 9.69 6.06 8.60
C TRP A 137 10.34 7.41 8.25
N GLY A 138 10.30 8.38 9.17
CA GLY A 138 10.99 9.66 9.03
C GLY A 138 10.40 10.64 8.01
N ILE A 139 9.25 10.35 7.39
CA ILE A 139 8.59 11.24 6.44
C ILE A 139 7.47 12.02 7.13
N GLU A 140 7.56 13.36 7.16
CA GLU A 140 6.50 14.19 7.73
C GLU A 140 5.24 14.17 6.85
N SER A 141 4.08 14.31 7.48
CA SER A 141 2.83 14.49 6.75
C SER A 141 2.73 15.94 6.29
N GLU A 142 2.56 16.17 5.00
CA GLU A 142 2.30 17.50 4.46
C GLU A 142 0.79 17.80 4.48
N GLU A 143 0.40 18.99 4.91
CA GLU A 143 -0.96 19.49 4.69
C GLU A 143 -1.07 20.07 3.29
N LEU A 144 -1.92 19.44 2.48
CA LEU A 144 -2.08 19.79 1.08
C LEU A 144 -3.38 20.58 0.89
N PRO A 145 -3.39 21.62 0.02
CA PRO A 145 -4.61 22.35 -0.29
C PRO A 145 -5.66 21.41 -0.91
N ALA A 146 -6.93 21.73 -0.67
CA ALA A 146 -8.06 21.01 -1.22
C ALA A 146 -7.96 20.94 -2.75
N LEU A 147 -8.27 19.78 -3.31
CA LEU A 147 -8.30 19.59 -4.76
C LEU A 147 -9.53 20.29 -5.36
N GLY A 148 -9.33 20.90 -6.54
CA GLY A 148 -10.42 21.40 -7.35
C GLY A 148 -11.19 20.27 -8.04
N ALA A 149 -12.43 20.55 -8.43
CA ALA A 149 -13.23 19.67 -9.28
C ALA A 149 -13.08 20.06 -10.77
N PRO A 150 -13.19 19.10 -11.72
CA PRO A 150 -13.31 17.67 -11.49
C PRO A 150 -11.99 17.04 -11.01
N LEU A 151 -12.11 15.90 -10.32
CA LEU A 151 -10.96 15.05 -10.02
C LEU A 151 -10.49 14.39 -11.32
N ARG A 152 -9.21 14.54 -11.68
CA ARG A 152 -8.63 14.04 -12.93
C ARG A 152 -7.91 12.73 -12.64
N LEU A 153 -8.45 11.65 -13.17
CA LEU A 153 -7.91 10.29 -13.06
C LEU A 153 -7.22 9.93 -14.37
N LEU A 154 -5.89 9.87 -14.35
CA LEU A 154 -5.12 9.29 -15.44
C LEU A 154 -5.01 7.77 -15.22
N VAL A 155 -5.46 7.01 -16.20
CA VAL A 155 -5.38 5.55 -16.22
C VAL A 155 -4.29 5.13 -17.21
N VAL A 156 -3.38 4.27 -16.76
CA VAL A 156 -2.33 3.65 -17.55
C VAL A 156 -2.50 2.15 -17.45
N ILE A 157 -2.70 1.48 -18.58
CA ILE A 157 -2.77 0.02 -18.65
C ILE A 157 -1.56 -0.44 -19.48
N ALA A 158 -0.65 -1.18 -18.84
CA ALA A 158 0.55 -1.71 -19.46
C ALA A 158 0.38 -3.16 -19.87
N ALA A 159 0.03 -3.40 -21.13
CA ALA A 159 -0.31 -4.69 -21.69
C ALA A 159 0.61 -5.06 -22.88
N PRO A 160 1.92 -5.27 -22.64
CA PRO A 160 2.83 -5.60 -23.71
C PRO A 160 2.47 -6.91 -24.39
N THR A 161 2.73 -6.96 -25.69
CA THR A 161 2.46 -8.10 -26.55
C THR A 161 3.49 -9.21 -26.36
N GLY A 162 3.20 -10.42 -26.87
CA GLY A 162 4.14 -11.54 -26.81
C GLY A 162 4.28 -12.21 -25.43
N LEU A 163 3.47 -11.82 -24.45
CA LEU A 163 3.41 -12.49 -23.15
C LEU A 163 2.68 -13.84 -23.24
N GLY A 164 3.04 -14.79 -22.36
CA GLY A 164 2.32 -16.05 -22.23
C GLY A 164 0.85 -15.82 -21.86
N ARG A 165 -0.05 -16.75 -22.23
CA ARG A 165 -1.52 -16.60 -22.07
C ARG A 165 -1.98 -16.17 -20.67
N ASN A 166 -1.24 -16.53 -19.62
CA ASN A 166 -1.57 -16.22 -18.23
C ASN A 166 -1.00 -14.87 -17.73
N MET A 167 -0.29 -14.13 -18.60
CA MET A 167 0.31 -12.83 -18.31
C MET A 167 -0.27 -11.72 -19.21
N VAL A 168 -1.10 -12.06 -20.20
CA VAL A 168 -1.72 -11.04 -21.05
C VAL A 168 -2.84 -10.35 -20.27
N LEU A 169 -2.78 -9.02 -20.19
CA LEU A 169 -3.86 -8.19 -19.67
C LEU A 169 -4.96 -8.07 -20.71
N ASN A 170 -6.22 -8.08 -20.28
CA ASN A 170 -7.32 -7.65 -21.12
C ASN A 170 -7.58 -6.16 -20.88
N SER A 171 -6.85 -5.30 -21.59
CA SER A 171 -6.94 -3.85 -21.41
C SER A 171 -8.37 -3.33 -21.60
N ALA A 172 -9.08 -3.80 -22.63
CA ALA A 172 -10.47 -3.40 -22.88
C ALA A 172 -11.38 -3.71 -21.69
N ARG A 173 -11.21 -4.88 -21.04
CA ARG A 173 -11.97 -5.21 -19.83
C ARG A 173 -11.61 -4.31 -18.66
N GLU A 174 -10.34 -3.97 -18.47
CA GLU A 174 -9.92 -3.05 -17.40
C GLU A 174 -10.48 -1.64 -17.63
N GLU A 175 -10.47 -1.15 -18.88
CA GLU A 175 -11.11 0.12 -19.27
C GLU A 175 -12.61 0.11 -18.95
N ASP A 176 -13.33 -0.93 -19.37
CA ASP A 176 -14.77 -1.08 -19.11
C ASP A 176 -15.08 -1.07 -17.60
N LEU A 177 -14.29 -1.77 -16.79
CA LEU A 177 -14.45 -1.82 -15.34
C LEU A 177 -14.26 -0.43 -14.71
N ILE A 178 -13.24 0.31 -15.12
CA ILE A 178 -12.97 1.66 -14.60
C ILE A 178 -14.06 2.64 -15.04
N LEU A 179 -14.48 2.57 -16.30
CA LEU A 179 -15.57 3.41 -16.82
C LEU A 179 -16.89 3.11 -16.11
N ALA A 180 -17.20 1.85 -15.85
CA ALA A 180 -18.40 1.44 -15.11
C ALA A 180 -18.35 1.92 -13.65
N ALA A 181 -17.22 1.72 -12.95
CA ALA A 181 -17.04 2.12 -11.56
C ALA A 181 -17.12 3.65 -11.37
N THR A 182 -16.66 4.41 -12.36
CA THR A 182 -16.64 5.89 -12.31
C THR A 182 -17.87 6.54 -12.95
N ALA A 183 -18.77 5.77 -13.57
CA ALA A 183 -19.88 6.31 -14.38
C ALA A 183 -20.77 7.30 -13.62
N GLY A 184 -21.07 7.03 -12.35
CA GLY A 184 -21.87 7.93 -11.51
C GLY A 184 -21.21 9.29 -11.29
N ALA A 185 -19.95 9.29 -10.85
CA ALA A 185 -19.19 10.50 -10.58
C ALA A 185 -18.91 11.30 -11.87
N ARG A 186 -18.66 10.62 -12.99
CA ARG A 186 -18.48 11.24 -14.31
C ARG A 186 -19.74 11.96 -14.78
N ARG A 187 -20.92 11.34 -14.64
CA ARG A 187 -22.21 11.99 -14.99
C ARG A 187 -22.48 13.26 -14.18
N LEU A 188 -21.97 13.32 -12.95
CA LEU A 188 -22.08 14.49 -12.07
C LEU A 188 -20.96 15.53 -12.29
N GLY A 189 -20.04 15.31 -13.25
CA GLY A 189 -18.90 16.20 -13.48
C GLY A 189 -17.91 16.23 -12.33
N GLN A 190 -17.89 15.22 -11.46
CA GLN A 190 -17.01 15.14 -10.29
C GLN A 190 -15.67 14.50 -10.61
N VAL A 191 -15.64 13.61 -11.62
CA VAL A 191 -14.45 12.88 -12.05
C VAL A 191 -14.33 12.97 -13.58
N GLU A 192 -13.13 13.26 -14.04
CA GLU A 192 -12.68 13.09 -15.42
C GLU A 192 -11.75 11.88 -15.47
N VAL A 193 -11.96 10.98 -16.43
CA VAL A 193 -11.10 9.80 -16.64
C VAL A 193 -10.40 9.96 -17.97
N ILE A 194 -9.08 9.92 -17.93
CA ILE A 194 -8.17 10.04 -19.07
C ILE A 194 -7.41 8.73 -19.19
N PHE A 195 -7.37 8.14 -20.37
CA PHE A 195 -6.53 6.98 -20.65
C PHE A 195 -5.27 7.44 -21.35
N ALA A 196 -4.10 6.97 -20.88
CA ALA A 196 -2.86 7.13 -21.63
C ALA A 196 -2.96 6.39 -22.97
N ALA A 197 -2.29 6.91 -23.99
CA ALA A 197 -2.33 6.33 -25.33
C ALA A 197 -1.81 4.88 -25.38
N ASN A 198 -0.88 4.54 -24.48
CA ASN A 198 -0.32 3.21 -24.30
C ASN A 198 0.36 3.09 -22.92
N GLY A 199 0.81 1.89 -22.58
CA GLY A 199 1.46 1.58 -21.31
C GLY A 199 2.97 1.81 -21.26
N SER A 200 3.54 2.59 -22.19
CA SER A 200 4.97 2.89 -22.23
C SER A 200 5.36 4.08 -21.35
N MET A 201 6.63 4.19 -20.97
CA MET A 201 7.15 5.34 -20.22
C MET A 201 6.87 6.68 -20.91
N GLU A 202 6.99 6.74 -22.24
CA GLU A 202 6.70 7.96 -23.00
C GLU A 202 5.19 8.25 -23.05
N GLY A 203 4.34 7.23 -23.14
CA GLY A 203 2.89 7.38 -23.05
C GLY A 203 2.45 7.97 -21.71
N VAL A 204 3.03 7.48 -20.61
CA VAL A 204 2.80 8.02 -19.26
C VAL A 204 3.26 9.47 -19.16
N LYS A 205 4.48 9.76 -19.64
CA LYS A 205 5.07 11.10 -19.63
C LYS A 205 4.19 12.13 -20.36
N VAL A 206 3.77 11.81 -21.59
CA VAL A 206 2.91 12.67 -22.41
C VAL A 206 1.60 12.93 -21.68
N ALA A 207 0.96 11.89 -21.15
CA ALA A 207 -0.31 12.02 -20.46
C ALA A 207 -0.22 12.84 -19.15
N LEU A 208 0.85 12.67 -18.37
CA LEU A 208 1.09 13.48 -17.17
C LEU A 208 1.24 14.96 -17.51
N ARG A 209 2.02 15.27 -18.55
CA ARG A 209 2.24 16.65 -19.02
C ARG A 209 0.96 17.28 -19.55
N ASP A 210 0.22 16.56 -20.38
CA ASP A 210 -0.91 17.13 -21.13
C ASP A 210 -2.17 17.27 -20.27
N HIS A 211 -2.32 16.46 -19.22
CA HIS A 211 -3.56 16.41 -18.42
C HIS A 211 -3.41 16.83 -16.95
N ASP A 212 -2.19 16.91 -16.41
CA ASP A 212 -1.90 17.31 -15.02
C ASP A 212 -2.80 16.57 -13.98
N PRO A 213 -2.83 15.23 -13.96
CA PRO A 213 -3.84 14.48 -13.21
C PRO A 213 -3.66 14.58 -11.68
N HIS A 214 -4.78 14.43 -10.96
CA HIS A 214 -4.79 14.31 -9.49
C HIS A 214 -4.48 12.89 -9.03
N ILE A 215 -4.86 11.89 -9.83
CA ILE A 215 -4.68 10.47 -9.54
C ILE A 215 -4.07 9.78 -10.76
N LEU A 216 -3.05 8.97 -10.53
CA LEU A 216 -2.53 8.01 -11.51
C LEU A 216 -2.96 6.59 -11.11
N HIS A 217 -3.77 5.93 -11.92
CA HIS A 217 -4.12 4.51 -11.79
C HIS A 217 -3.29 3.72 -12.79
N PHE A 218 -2.32 2.97 -12.30
CA PHE A 218 -1.49 2.06 -13.10
C PHE A 218 -1.99 0.62 -12.96
N THR A 219 -2.23 -0.03 -14.10
CA THR A 219 -2.54 -1.46 -14.18
C THR A 219 -1.46 -2.16 -14.99
N GLY A 220 -0.76 -3.12 -14.37
CA GLY A 220 0.37 -3.79 -15.02
C GLY A 220 0.85 -5.01 -14.25
N HIS A 221 2.06 -5.47 -14.57
CA HIS A 221 2.77 -6.48 -13.78
C HIS A 221 3.94 -5.85 -13.02
N GLY A 222 4.12 -6.27 -11.78
CA GLY A 222 5.29 -5.94 -10.97
C GLY A 222 6.22 -7.15 -10.88
N ILE A 223 7.48 -6.97 -11.24
CA ILE A 223 8.53 -7.97 -11.07
C ILE A 223 9.39 -7.54 -9.89
N PHE A 224 9.89 -8.50 -9.13
CA PHE A 224 10.77 -8.23 -8.02
C PHE A 224 11.98 -9.13 -8.07
N ASP A 225 13.12 -8.51 -7.87
CA ASP A 225 14.42 -9.15 -7.89
C ASP A 225 14.93 -9.28 -6.47
N ARG A 226 15.03 -10.52 -6.02
CA ARG A 226 15.46 -10.84 -4.65
C ARG A 226 16.95 -10.63 -4.43
N GLU A 227 17.77 -10.76 -5.48
CA GLU A 227 19.22 -10.60 -5.35
C GLU A 227 19.60 -9.13 -5.22
N SER A 228 18.96 -8.28 -6.02
CA SER A 228 19.23 -6.84 -6.02
C SER A 228 18.37 -6.04 -5.06
N ASP A 229 17.40 -6.65 -4.39
CA ASP A 229 16.50 -5.98 -3.44
C ASP A 229 15.68 -4.85 -4.13
N THR A 230 15.27 -5.06 -5.39
CA THR A 230 14.59 -4.04 -6.20
C THR A 230 13.38 -4.55 -6.99
N GLY A 231 12.36 -3.70 -7.13
CA GLY A 231 11.21 -3.95 -7.99
C GLY A 231 11.33 -3.31 -9.38
N ARG A 232 10.62 -3.90 -10.34
CA ARG A 232 10.51 -3.44 -11.72
C ARG A 232 9.04 -3.51 -12.18
N LEU A 233 8.65 -2.65 -13.10
CA LEU A 233 7.36 -2.71 -13.80
C LEU A 233 7.57 -3.33 -15.17
N LEU A 234 6.73 -4.30 -15.55
CA LEU A 234 6.69 -4.77 -16.93
C LEU A 234 5.77 -3.84 -17.73
N MET A 235 6.39 -2.94 -18.50
CA MET A 235 5.73 -1.92 -19.31
C MET A 235 5.88 -2.23 -20.80
N GLU A 236 5.32 -1.35 -21.64
CA GLU A 236 5.44 -1.45 -23.09
C GLU A 236 6.68 -0.70 -23.60
N ALA A 237 7.41 -1.32 -24.52
CA ALA A 237 8.35 -0.65 -25.41
C ALA A 237 7.62 0.10 -26.54
N VAL A 238 8.37 0.85 -27.35
CA VAL A 238 7.82 1.61 -28.50
C VAL A 238 7.13 0.71 -29.54
N ASP A 239 7.63 -0.52 -29.71
CA ASP A 239 7.06 -1.53 -30.61
C ASP A 239 5.97 -2.39 -29.96
N GLY A 240 5.58 -2.08 -28.72
CA GLY A 240 4.61 -2.84 -27.94
C GLY A 240 5.15 -4.14 -27.35
N SER A 241 6.46 -4.42 -27.45
CA SER A 241 7.09 -5.54 -26.77
C SER A 241 7.26 -5.28 -25.26
N PRO A 242 7.51 -6.32 -24.45
CA PRO A 242 7.72 -6.14 -23.02
C PRO A 242 9.02 -5.39 -22.71
N ASN A 243 8.94 -4.45 -21.77
CA ASN A 243 10.08 -3.67 -21.29
C ASN A 243 10.07 -3.61 -19.75
N GLU A 244 11.12 -4.11 -19.11
CA GLU A 244 11.25 -4.05 -17.65
C GLU A 244 11.81 -2.69 -17.22
N ILE A 245 11.00 -1.89 -16.54
CA ILE A 245 11.38 -0.57 -16.04
C ILE A 245 11.69 -0.67 -14.55
N PRO A 246 12.90 -0.32 -14.09
CA PRO A 246 13.19 -0.21 -12.66
C PRO A 246 12.23 0.76 -11.96
N ASN A 247 11.72 0.38 -10.79
CA ASN A 247 10.79 1.23 -10.02
C ASN A 247 11.36 2.64 -9.76
N GLN A 248 12.68 2.74 -9.54
CA GLN A 248 13.37 4.02 -9.38
C GLN A 248 13.24 4.91 -10.61
N GLU A 249 13.28 4.35 -11.82
CA GLU A 249 13.12 5.11 -13.06
C GLU A 249 11.67 5.56 -13.26
N PHE A 250 10.70 4.70 -12.93
CA PHE A 250 9.30 5.10 -12.94
C PHE A 250 9.01 6.24 -11.96
N VAL A 251 9.55 6.19 -10.74
CA VAL A 251 9.42 7.29 -9.77
C VAL A 251 10.10 8.56 -10.27
N ARG A 252 11.30 8.46 -10.88
CA ARG A 252 11.97 9.62 -11.50
C ARG A 252 11.11 10.26 -12.59
N LEU A 253 10.47 9.45 -13.45
CA LEU A 253 9.52 9.96 -14.44
C LEU A 253 8.41 10.78 -13.78
N LEU A 254 7.82 10.28 -12.69
CA LEU A 254 6.77 11.01 -11.97
C LEU A 254 7.29 12.28 -11.27
N LEU A 255 8.56 12.34 -10.89
CA LEU A 255 9.13 13.55 -10.29
C LEU A 255 9.52 14.61 -11.33
N GLU A 256 10.12 14.19 -12.43
CA GLU A 256 10.63 15.07 -13.48
C GLU A 256 9.51 15.56 -14.41
N HIS A 257 8.50 14.72 -14.62
CA HIS A 257 7.42 14.96 -15.57
C HIS A 257 6.03 14.78 -14.97
N GLY A 258 5.92 14.50 -13.67
CA GLY A 258 4.63 14.42 -13.02
C GLY A 258 3.95 15.77 -12.88
N SER A 259 2.64 15.65 -12.74
CA SER A 259 1.76 16.75 -12.39
C SER A 259 2.10 17.32 -11.02
N LYS A 260 2.12 18.65 -10.88
CA LYS A 260 2.17 19.32 -9.57
C LYS A 260 0.94 18.99 -8.70
N SER A 261 -0.12 18.52 -9.35
CA SER A 261 -1.41 18.21 -8.77
C SER A 261 -1.54 16.72 -8.41
N LEU A 262 -0.56 15.87 -8.75
CA LEU A 262 -0.60 14.44 -8.44
C LEU A 262 -0.59 14.22 -6.92
N ARG A 263 -1.65 13.61 -6.39
CA ARG A 263 -1.81 13.30 -4.96
C ARG A 263 -1.80 11.81 -4.66
N LEU A 264 -2.24 11.00 -5.61
CA LEU A 264 -2.44 9.56 -5.39
C LEU A 264 -1.94 8.76 -6.58
N VAL A 265 -1.17 7.72 -6.28
CA VAL A 265 -0.85 6.66 -7.24
C VAL A 265 -1.51 5.37 -6.78
N PHE A 266 -2.39 4.82 -7.61
CA PHE A 266 -3.04 3.53 -7.40
C PHE A 266 -2.38 2.48 -8.29
N LEU A 267 -1.81 1.44 -7.68
CA LEU A 267 -1.10 0.35 -8.33
C LEU A 267 -1.94 -0.92 -8.22
N SER A 268 -2.55 -1.34 -9.33
CA SER A 268 -3.27 -2.62 -9.42
C SER A 268 -2.51 -3.60 -10.29
N ALA A 269 -2.32 -4.81 -9.79
CA ALA A 269 -1.89 -5.93 -10.61
C ALA A 269 -3.10 -6.64 -11.21
N CYS A 270 -2.88 -7.26 -12.36
CA CYS A 270 -3.96 -7.81 -13.14
C CYS A 270 -4.80 -8.88 -12.43
N GLN A 271 -6.09 -8.86 -12.75
CA GLN A 271 -7.07 -9.86 -12.36
C GLN A 271 -6.99 -11.18 -13.15
N SER A 272 -6.18 -11.28 -14.22
CA SER A 272 -6.16 -12.43 -15.15
C SER A 272 -5.07 -13.48 -14.89
N ALA A 273 -4.13 -13.23 -13.96
CA ALA A 273 -3.02 -14.15 -13.72
C ALA A 273 -3.38 -15.23 -12.68
N VAL A 274 -3.16 -16.50 -13.04
CA VAL A 274 -3.27 -17.68 -12.15
C VAL A 274 -2.24 -17.64 -11.01
N VAL A 275 -1.16 -16.86 -11.17
CA VAL A 275 -0.19 -16.57 -10.12
C VAL A 275 0.23 -15.10 -10.26
N PRO A 276 -0.31 -14.20 -9.43
CA PRO A 276 0.11 -12.81 -9.44
C PRO A 276 1.56 -12.72 -8.93
N ARG A 277 2.51 -12.32 -9.80
CA ARG A 277 3.79 -11.76 -9.34
C ARG A 277 3.52 -10.27 -9.10
N GLN A 278 3.40 -9.87 -7.84
CA GLN A 278 3.04 -8.51 -7.41
C GLN A 278 4.11 -7.88 -6.50
N ASP A 279 5.19 -8.61 -6.26
CA ASP A 279 6.19 -8.27 -5.23
C ASP A 279 6.88 -6.93 -5.52
N GLY A 280 6.88 -6.49 -6.79
CA GLY A 280 7.46 -5.20 -7.22
C GLY A 280 6.71 -3.97 -6.71
N TYR A 281 5.43 -4.07 -6.30
CA TYR A 281 4.66 -2.90 -5.91
C TYR A 281 4.87 -2.42 -4.48
N ALA A 282 5.27 -3.31 -3.56
CA ALA A 282 5.60 -2.92 -2.20
C ALA A 282 6.80 -1.94 -2.18
N ASP A 283 7.84 -2.26 -2.95
CA ASP A 283 8.98 -1.38 -3.19
C ASP A 283 8.56 -0.07 -3.87
N LEU A 284 7.74 -0.14 -4.93
CA LEU A 284 7.27 1.06 -5.63
C LEU A 284 6.48 2.01 -4.72
N GLY A 285 5.53 1.47 -3.93
CA GLY A 285 4.71 2.26 -3.00
C GLY A 285 5.58 3.04 -2.00
N ARG A 286 6.60 2.39 -1.42
CA ARG A 286 7.56 3.08 -0.54
C ARG A 286 8.34 4.17 -1.27
N ARG A 287 8.87 3.88 -2.46
CA ARG A 287 9.65 4.87 -3.22
C ARG A 287 8.82 6.09 -3.60
N LEU A 288 7.54 5.89 -3.95
CA LEU A 288 6.60 6.98 -4.24
C LEU A 288 6.42 7.91 -3.03
N LEU A 289 6.15 7.33 -1.86
CA LEU A 289 5.97 8.11 -0.63
C LEU A 289 7.26 8.82 -0.21
N SER A 290 8.41 8.14 -0.27
CA SER A 290 9.72 8.74 0.01
C SER A 290 10.11 9.84 -0.99
N ALA A 291 9.57 9.78 -2.20
CA ALA A 291 9.75 10.79 -3.23
C ALA A 291 8.81 12.01 -3.06
N GLY A 292 7.92 11.99 -2.07
CA GLY A 292 6.98 13.09 -1.80
C GLY A 292 5.62 12.95 -2.49
N ILE A 293 5.31 11.81 -3.11
CA ILE A 293 3.94 11.56 -3.55
C ILE A 293 3.05 11.38 -2.30
N PRO A 294 1.95 12.14 -2.15
CA PRO A 294 1.21 12.19 -0.89
C PRO A 294 0.56 10.88 -0.45
N ALA A 295 0.14 10.06 -1.41
CA ALA A 295 -0.49 8.78 -1.13
C ALA A 295 -0.19 7.76 -2.24
N ALA A 296 -0.04 6.51 -1.83
CA ALA A 296 0.02 5.38 -2.73
C ALA A 296 -0.89 4.27 -2.20
N VAL A 297 -1.63 3.62 -3.09
CA VAL A 297 -2.36 2.38 -2.79
C VAL A 297 -1.75 1.31 -3.67
N ALA A 298 -1.21 0.28 -3.04
CA ALA A 298 -0.60 -0.85 -3.71
C ALA A 298 -1.19 -2.13 -3.17
N MET A 299 -1.38 -3.13 -4.02
CA MET A 299 -1.66 -4.49 -3.55
C MET A 299 -0.44 -4.99 -2.75
N GLN A 300 -0.70 -5.67 -1.64
CA GLN A 300 0.36 -6.29 -0.84
C GLN A 300 0.95 -7.49 -1.59
N SER A 301 2.26 -7.66 -1.49
CA SER A 301 2.98 -8.86 -1.94
C SER A 301 2.52 -10.09 -1.16
N SER A 302 3.03 -11.27 -1.54
CA SER A 302 2.95 -12.45 -0.68
C SER A 302 3.44 -12.11 0.74
N MET A 303 2.63 -12.40 1.75
CA MET A 303 2.90 -12.21 3.17
C MET A 303 3.95 -13.22 3.69
N LEU A 304 4.08 -14.36 3.03
CA LEU A 304 5.05 -15.42 3.29
C LEU A 304 6.39 -15.16 2.64
N ASP A 305 6.42 -14.33 1.60
CA ASP A 305 7.67 -13.80 1.13
C ASP A 305 8.21 -12.86 2.21
N ARG A 306 9.27 -13.32 2.89
CA ARG A 306 10.12 -12.55 3.82
C ARG A 306 10.79 -11.32 3.16
N SER A 307 10.28 -10.90 2.02
CA SER A 307 10.72 -9.81 1.17
C SER A 307 9.97 -8.54 1.52
N ALA A 308 10.14 -8.09 2.77
CA ALA A 308 9.66 -6.78 3.21
C ALA A 308 10.82 -5.82 3.04
N MET A 309 10.91 -5.17 1.87
CA MET A 309 12.03 -4.28 1.59
C MET A 309 11.73 -2.83 1.91
#